data_AF-M9LIB6-F1
#
_entry.id   AF-M9LIB6-F1
#
_cell.length_a   1.000
_cell.length_b   1.000
_cell.length_c   1.000
_cell.angle_alpha   90.00
_cell.angle_beta   90.00
_cell.angle_gamma   90.00
#
_symmetry.space_group_name_H-M   'P 1'
#
loop_
_entity.id
_entity.type
_entity.pdbx_description
1 polymer ?
#
loop_
_entity_poly.entity_id
_entity_poly.type
_entity_poly.pdbx_seq_one_letter_code
_entity_poly.pdbx_strand_id
1 'polypeptide(L)' 'MNPSRLKGTFSARVVHVLETKALRGRGTEKDPFRVVTQYWDLDGNLLAESEGPHEPDA' A
#
# COMPACT_ATOMS: atom_id res chain seq x y z
N MET A 1 -0.63 -40.52 -5.48
CA MET A 1 -0.63 -39.17 -6.08
C MET A 1 0.09 -38.24 -5.12
N ASN A 2 1.22 -37.64 -5.52
CA ASN A 2 1.87 -36.58 -4.75
C ASN A 2 1.36 -35.24 -5.30
N PRO A 3 0.66 -34.39 -4.54
CA PRO A 3 0.23 -33.09 -5.04
C PRO A 3 1.47 -32.23 -5.23
N SER A 4 1.82 -32.03 -6.49
CA SER A 4 2.85 -31.09 -6.95
C SER A 4 2.61 -29.74 -6.27
N ARG A 5 3.62 -29.26 -5.51
CA ARG A 5 3.67 -27.91 -4.91
C ARG A 5 3.12 -26.88 -5.91
N LEU A 6 1.94 -26.32 -5.66
CA LEU A 6 1.42 -25.21 -6.45
C LEU A 6 2.42 -24.06 -6.34
N LYS A 7 3.06 -23.71 -7.46
CA LYS A 7 4.00 -22.59 -7.56
C LYS A 7 3.25 -21.41 -8.18
N GLY A 8 3.01 -20.35 -7.41
CA GLY A 8 2.55 -19.05 -7.92
C GLY A 8 1.04 -18.77 -7.77
N THR A 9 0.62 -17.67 -8.39
CA THR A 9 -0.76 -17.17 -8.38
C THR A 9 -1.68 -18.12 -9.16
N PHE A 10 -2.77 -18.55 -8.53
CA PHE A 10 -3.71 -19.50 -9.14
C PHE A 10 -5.00 -18.85 -9.69
N SER A 11 -5.26 -17.57 -9.38
CA SER A 11 -6.39 -16.81 -9.93
C SER A 11 -6.15 -15.30 -9.86
N ALA A 12 -6.84 -14.53 -10.70
CA ALA A 12 -6.84 -13.08 -10.71
C ALA A 12 -8.24 -12.55 -11.05
N ARG A 13 -8.62 -11.41 -10.46
CA ARG A 13 -9.85 -10.68 -10.80
C ARG A 13 -9.61 -9.18 -10.66
N VAL A 14 -10.37 -8.37 -11.39
CA VAL A 14 -10.38 -6.92 -11.21
C VAL A 14 -11.11 -6.58 -9.91
N VAL A 15 -10.49 -5.74 -9.09
CA VAL A 15 -11.09 -5.16 -7.88
C VAL A 15 -10.88 -3.66 -7.95
N HIS A 16 -11.94 -2.87 -7.79
CA HIS A 16 -11.86 -1.42 -7.73
C HIS A 16 -11.55 -0.98 -6.30
N VAL A 17 -10.63 -0.03 -6.17
CA VAL A 17 -10.25 0.60 -4.90
C VAL A 17 -10.10 2.10 -5.13
N LEU A 18 -10.28 2.88 -4.08
CA LEU A 18 -9.90 4.30 -4.07
C LEU A 18 -8.45 4.41 -3.59
N GLU A 19 -7.61 5.12 -4.35
CA GLU A 19 -6.27 5.49 -3.92
C GLU A 19 -6.27 6.92 -3.40
N THR A 20 -5.74 7.14 -2.19
CA THR A 20 -5.49 8.47 -1.65
C THR A 20 -4.02 8.64 -1.31
N LYS A 21 -3.47 9.82 -1.55
CA LYS A 21 -2.10 10.20 -1.15
C LYS A 21 -2.19 11.30 -0.10
N ALA A 22 -1.68 11.02 1.10
CA ALA A 22 -1.68 11.94 2.21
C ALA A 22 -0.24 12.29 2.61
N LEU A 23 0.00 13.54 2.99
CA LEU A 23 1.25 13.93 3.65
C LEU A 23 1.13 13.60 5.13
N ARG A 24 2.11 12.86 5.65
CA ARG A 24 2.21 12.48 7.06
C ARG A 24 3.54 12.97 7.63
N GLY A 25 3.52 13.30 8.91
CA GLY A 25 4.67 13.81 9.64
C GLY A 25 4.53 15.29 9.99
N ARG A 26 5.41 15.77 10.87
CA ARG A 26 5.42 17.16 11.37
C ARG A 26 6.43 18.06 10.66
N GLY A 27 7.19 17.51 9.72
CA GLY A 27 8.27 18.23 9.04
C GLY A 27 9.49 18.48 9.94
N THR A 28 9.67 17.68 10.99
CA THR A 28 10.83 17.77 11.89
C THR A 28 11.85 16.69 11.54
N GLU A 29 13.12 16.85 11.94
CA GLU A 29 14.14 15.79 11.74
C GLU A 29 13.71 14.43 12.31
N LYS A 30 12.96 14.42 13.43
CA LYS A 30 12.46 13.19 14.06
C LYS A 30 11.17 12.65 13.43
N ASP A 31 10.49 13.45 12.61
CA ASP A 31 9.22 13.12 11.97
C ASP A 31 9.07 13.94 10.67
N PRO A 32 9.82 13.60 9.62
CA PRO A 32 9.81 14.32 8.36
C PRO A 32 8.49 14.13 7.63
N PHE A 33 8.18 15.05 6.71
CA PHE A 33 7.06 14.84 5.80
C PHE A 33 7.34 13.65 4.88
N ARG A 34 6.36 12.76 4.77
CA ARG A 34 6.37 11.64 3.85
C ARG A 34 5.01 11.47 3.22
N VAL A 35 4.99 10.92 2.00
CA VAL A 35 3.75 10.57 1.33
C VAL A 35 3.34 9.18 1.77
N VAL A 36 2.09 9.06 2.17
CA VAL A 36 1.44 7.80 2.52
C VAL A 36 0.36 7.54 1.49
N THR A 37 0.47 6.40 0.81
CA THR A 37 -0.52 5.93 -0.16
C THR A 37 -1.46 4.98 0.56
N GLN A 38 -2.76 5.24 0.48
CA GLN A 38 -3.79 4.44 1.12
C GLN A 38 -4.76 3.92 0.07
N TYR A 39 -5.21 2.69 0.26
CA TYR A 39 -6.18 2.01 -0.57
C TYR A 39 -7.43 1.75 0.25
N TRP A 40 -8.57 2.19 -0.26
CA TRP A 40 -9.87 2.07 0.39
C TRP A 40 -10.83 1.29 -0.48
N ASP A 41 -11.80 0.62 0.13
CA ASP A 41 -12.99 0.21 -0.60
C ASP A 41 -13.92 1.41 -0.86
N LEU A 42 -14.99 1.15 -1.60
CA LEU A 42 -15.95 2.19 -1.99
C LEU A 42 -16.88 2.61 -0.85
N ASP A 43 -16.91 1.86 0.26
CA ASP A 43 -17.69 2.15 1.46
C ASP A 43 -16.88 2.98 2.48
N GLY A 44 -15.61 3.26 2.18
CA GLY A 44 -14.72 4.05 3.02
C GLY A 44 -13.94 3.23 4.05
N ASN A 45 -13.85 1.91 3.92
CA ASN A 45 -13.00 1.09 4.78
C ASN A 45 -11.57 1.04 4.22
N LEU A 46 -10.59 1.23 5.11
CA LEU A 46 -9.17 1.15 4.75
C LEU A 46 -8.78 -0.31 4.49
N LEU A 47 -8.28 -0.59 3.28
CA LEU A 47 -7.84 -1.93 2.87
C LEU A 47 -6.33 -2.11 3.07
N ALA A 48 -5.54 -1.09 2.73
CA ALA A 48 -4.09 -1.12 2.87
C ALA A 48 -3.52 0.29 2.96
N GLU A 49 -2.38 0.41 3.63
CA GLU A 49 -1.57 1.62 3.68
C GLU A 49 -0.13 1.25 3.32
N SER A 50 0.49 2.04 2.45
CA SER A 50 1.90 1.96 2.14
C SER A 50 2.50 3.33 2.39
N GLU A 51 3.44 3.40 3.32
CA GLU A 51 4.36 4.53 3.37
C GLU A 51 5.26 4.44 2.13
N GLY A 52 5.40 5.55 1.40
CA GLY A 52 6.34 5.59 0.28
C GLY A 52 7.75 5.26 0.76
N PRO A 53 8.66 4.82 -0.13
CA PRO A 53 10.05 4.63 0.25
C PRO A 53 10.55 5.91 0.93
N HIS A 54 11.22 5.76 2.07
CA HIS A 54 12.06 6.80 2.62
C HIS A 54 13.20 6.99 1.62
N GLU A 55 12.99 7.84 0.61
CA GLU A 55 14.00 8.18 -0.37
C GLU A 55 15.05 9.04 0.35
N PRO A 56 16.23 8.51 0.71
CA PRO A 56 17.17 9.24 1.54
C PRO A 56 17.92 10.32 0.76
N ASP A 57 17.75 10.42 -0.56
CA ASP A 57 18.63 11.19 -1.44
C ASP A 57 17.89 11.83 -2.64
N ALA A 58 17.05 12.84 -2.37
CA ALA A 58 16.60 13.81 -3.38
C ALA A 58 17.13 15.21 -3.04
#